data_AF-A0A314YEV3-F1
#
_entry.id   AF-A0A314YEV3-F1
#
_cell.length_a   1.000
_cell.length_b   1.000
_cell.length_c   1.000
_cell.angle_alpha   90.00
_cell.angle_beta   90.00
_cell.angle_gamma   90.00
#
_symmetry.space_group_name_H-M   'P 1'
#
loop_
_entity.id
_entity.type
_entity.pdbx_description
1 polymer ?
#
loop_
_entity_poly.entity_id
_entity_poly.type
_entity_poly.pdbx_seq_one_letter_code
_entity_poly.pdbx_strand_id
1 'polypeptide(L)'
;MFYFHGAKGGNFTIVSDKNLQINAYFIGTRPAGRTRDFTWVQALAVMFDTHTLVIAAKRVSKWDDKVDALMVNWDGEAVIILLMETRNGGRMAKTER
;
A
#
# COMPACT_ATOMS: atom_id res chain seq x y z
N MET A 1 -7.80 4.70 14.38
CA MET A 1 -6.84 3.56 14.35
C MET A 1 -7.65 2.28 14.26
N PHE A 2 -7.62 1.56 13.12
CA PHE A 2 -8.30 0.27 12.99
C PHE A 2 -7.35 -0.83 13.44
N TYR A 3 -7.68 -1.53 14.53
CA TYR A 3 -6.92 -2.66 15.03
C TYR A 3 -7.62 -3.97 14.62
N PHE A 4 -7.01 -4.73 13.73
CA PHE A 4 -7.45 -6.08 13.40
C PHE A 4 -6.71 -7.05 14.34
N HIS A 5 -7.44 -7.70 15.23
CA HIS A 5 -6.86 -8.66 16.17
C HIS A 5 -6.95 -10.09 15.63
N GLY A 6 -5.79 -10.76 15.54
CA GLY A 6 -5.69 -12.22 15.51
C GLY A 6 -5.92 -12.92 14.15
N ALA A 7 -6.37 -12.20 13.11
CA ALA A 7 -6.59 -12.77 11.79
C ALA A 7 -5.47 -12.36 10.81
N LYS A 8 -4.84 -13.32 10.13
CA LYS A 8 -3.78 -13.07 9.14
C LYS A 8 -3.77 -14.16 8.06
N GLY A 9 -2.99 -13.94 7.00
CA GLY A 9 -2.79 -14.91 5.91
C GLY A 9 -4.00 -15.00 4.98
N GLY A 10 -4.79 -13.94 4.89
CA GLY A 10 -6.03 -13.91 4.12
C GLY A 10 -6.45 -12.51 3.74
N ASN A 11 -7.45 -12.45 2.85
CA ASN A 11 -8.11 -11.22 2.43
C ASN A 11 -9.33 -10.98 3.32
N PHE A 12 -9.47 -9.77 3.83
CA PHE A 12 -10.57 -9.36 4.69
C PHE A 12 -11.21 -8.10 4.12
N THR A 13 -12.54 -8.09 4.04
CA THR A 13 -13.27 -6.87 3.68
C THR A 13 -13.27 -5.92 4.87
N ILE A 14 -12.75 -4.70 4.67
CA ILE A 14 -12.65 -3.67 5.70
C ILE A 14 -13.62 -2.50 5.45
N VAL A 15 -14.05 -2.31 4.21
CA VAL A 15 -15.16 -1.43 3.82
C VAL A 15 -16.01 -2.18 2.81
N SER A 16 -17.33 -2.15 3.00
CA SER A 16 -18.31 -2.72 2.08
C SER A 16 -19.49 -1.75 1.97
N ASP A 17 -19.56 -1.04 0.85
CA ASP A 17 -20.65 -0.15 0.46
C ASP A 17 -21.08 -0.50 -0.98
N LYS A 18 -22.22 0.02 -1.42
CA LYS A 18 -22.79 -0.21 -2.76
C LYS A 18 -21.83 0.13 -3.89
N ASN A 19 -21.04 1.20 -3.75
CA ASN A 19 -20.17 1.72 -4.81
C ASN A 19 -18.67 1.66 -4.43
N LEU A 20 -18.33 1.11 -3.26
CA LEU A 20 -16.97 1.07 -2.76
C LEU A 20 -16.76 -0.20 -1.91
N GLN A 21 -15.79 -1.01 -2.30
CA GLN A 21 -15.31 -2.11 -1.48
C GLN A 21 -13.80 -1.99 -1.28
N ILE A 22 -13.36 -2.13 -0.04
CA ILE A 22 -11.93 -2.20 0.26
C ILE A 22 -11.65 -3.54 0.93
N ASN A 23 -10.83 -4.35 0.28
CA ASN A 23 -10.29 -5.57 0.84
C ASN A 23 -8.84 -5.35 1.25
N ALA A 24 -8.41 -5.98 2.35
CA ALA A 24 -7.05 -5.92 2.85
C ALA A 24 -6.48 -7.34 3.00
N TYR A 25 -5.29 -7.57 2.46
CA TYR A 25 -4.53 -8.78 2.73
C TYR A 25 -3.68 -8.57 3.99
N PHE A 26 -4.00 -9.34 5.03
CA PHE A 26 -3.30 -9.24 6.31
C PHE A 26 -2.14 -10.22 6.40
N ILE A 27 -0.99 -9.72 6.81
CA ILE A 27 0.17 -10.53 7.23
C ILE A 27 0.38 -10.40 8.72
N GLY A 28 1.19 -11.28 9.31
CA GLY A 28 1.50 -11.16 10.72
C GLY A 28 2.42 -12.22 11.29
N THR A 29 2.98 -11.90 12.45
CA THR A 29 3.85 -12.78 13.23
C THR A 29 3.28 -12.96 14.62
N ARG A 30 3.51 -14.14 15.21
CA ARG A 30 3.17 -14.42 16.61
C ARG A 30 4.48 -14.57 17.38
N PRO A 31 4.87 -13.58 18.19
CA PRO A 31 6.01 -13.72 19.09
C PRO A 31 5.76 -14.83 20.11
N ALA A 32 6.83 -15.45 20.60
CA ALA A 32 6.75 -16.45 21.66
C ALA A 32 6.05 -15.88 22.92
N GLY A 33 5.22 -16.69 23.56
CA GLY A 33 4.48 -16.29 24.77
C GLY A 33 3.28 -15.37 24.52
N ARG A 34 2.90 -15.08 23.27
CA ARG A 34 1.70 -14.29 22.95
C ARG A 34 0.55 -15.19 22.51
N THR A 35 -0.65 -14.84 22.96
CA THR A 35 -1.91 -15.52 22.59
C THR A 35 -2.50 -15.01 21.28
N ARG A 36 -1.96 -13.92 20.72
CA ARG A 36 -2.46 -13.23 19.53
C ARG A 36 -1.33 -12.81 18.60
N ASP A 37 -1.67 -12.68 17.32
CA ASP A 37 -0.76 -12.27 16.25
C ASP A 37 -0.70 -10.75 16.13
N PHE A 38 0.49 -10.21 15.88
CA PHE A 38 0.63 -8.85 15.36
C PHE A 38 0.35 -8.86 13.87
N THR A 39 -0.67 -8.11 13.47
CA THR A 39 -1.23 -8.13 12.12
C THR A 39 -1.04 -6.78 11.45
N TRP A 40 -0.71 -6.80 10.16
CA TRP A 40 -0.31 -5.66 9.34
C TRP A 40 -1.01 -5.80 8.00
N VAL A 41 -1.29 -4.68 7.33
CA VAL A 41 -1.78 -4.70 5.96
C VAL A 41 -0.60 -4.83 5.01
N GLN A 42 -0.57 -5.88 4.21
CA GLN A 42 0.40 -6.01 3.13
C GLN A 42 -0.15 -5.43 1.82
N ALA A 43 -1.44 -5.62 1.54
CA ALA A 43 -2.08 -5.14 0.33
C ALA A 43 -3.47 -4.59 0.62
N LEU A 44 -3.86 -3.56 -0.13
CA LEU A 44 -5.22 -3.04 -0.22
C LEU A 44 -5.69 -3.19 -1.66
N ALA A 45 -6.89 -3.74 -1.85
CA ALA A 45 -7.62 -3.70 -3.10
C ALA A 45 -8.84 -2.79 -2.91
N VAL A 46 -8.82 -1.65 -3.60
CA VAL A 46 -9.89 -0.66 -3.61
C VAL A 46 -10.69 -0.85 -4.89
N MET A 47 -11.93 -1.30 -4.75
CA MET A 47 -12.84 -1.56 -5.85
C MET A 47 -13.93 -0.50 -5.87
N PHE A 48 -14.11 0.15 -7.01
CA PHE A 48 -15.12 1.19 -7.22
C PHE A 48 -15.54 1.19 -8.68
N ASP A 49 -16.83 1.34 -8.94
CA ASP A 49 -17.40 1.17 -10.29
C ASP A 49 -16.93 -0.16 -10.92
N THR A 50 -16.29 -0.12 -12.09
CA THR A 50 -15.68 -1.28 -12.76
C THR A 50 -14.19 -1.41 -12.50
N HIS A 51 -13.61 -0.55 -11.65
CA HIS A 51 -12.17 -0.44 -11.46
C HIS A 51 -11.69 -1.10 -10.17
N THR A 52 -10.46 -1.61 -10.23
CA THR A 52 -9.73 -2.10 -9.06
C THR A 52 -8.34 -1.49 -9.02
N LEU A 53 -8.07 -0.74 -7.95
CA LEU A 53 -6.72 -0.29 -7.60
C LEU A 53 -6.16 -1.20 -6.51
N VAL A 54 -5.05 -1.86 -6.80
CA VAL A 54 -4.30 -2.64 -5.80
C VAL A 54 -3.02 -1.89 -5.44
N ILE A 55 -2.82 -1.66 -4.14
CA ILE A 55 -1.57 -1.12 -3.59
C ILE A 55 -1.02 -2.13 -2.59
N ALA A 56 0.21 -2.59 -2.80
CA ALA A 56 0.81 -3.65 -1.99
C ALA A 56 2.28 -3.41 -1.70
N ALA A 57 2.73 -3.86 -0.53
CA ALA A 57 4.14 -3.96 -0.19
C ALA A 57 4.73 -5.29 -0.72
N LYS A 58 5.83 -5.19 -1.47
CA LYS A 58 6.64 -6.33 -1.92
C LYS A 58 7.16 -7.08 -0.71
N ARG A 59 7.10 -8.41 -0.77
CA ARG A 59 7.69 -9.26 0.26
C ARG A 59 9.20 -9.30 0.07
N VAL A 60 9.94 -8.70 1.00
CA VAL A 60 11.41 -8.67 0.99
C VAL A 60 11.96 -9.42 2.21
N SER A 61 13.12 -10.08 2.05
CA SER A 61 13.82 -10.75 3.16
C SER A 61 14.55 -9.75 4.06
N LYS A 62 15.02 -8.63 3.48
CA LYS A 62 15.67 -7.52 4.16
C LYS A 62 15.15 -6.21 3.58
N TRP A 63 14.89 -5.24 4.44
CA TRP A 63 14.55 -3.88 4.02
C TRP A 63 15.77 -3.19 3.39
N ASP A 64 15.57 -2.56 2.24
CA ASP A 64 16.54 -1.72 1.55
C ASP A 64 15.83 -0.42 1.17
N ASP A 65 16.28 0.70 1.74
CA ASP A 65 15.69 2.02 1.53
C ASP A 65 16.00 2.60 0.13
N LYS A 66 16.88 1.95 -0.64
CA LYS A 66 17.24 2.35 -2.00
C LYS A 66 16.29 1.80 -3.06
N VAL A 67 15.40 0.87 -2.71
CA VAL A 67 14.52 0.19 -3.65
C VAL A 67 13.07 0.47 -3.29
N ASP A 68 12.26 0.80 -4.29
CA ASP A 68 10.82 0.91 -4.09
C ASP A 68 10.22 -0.47 -3.77
N ALA A 69 9.74 -0.60 -2.53
CA ALA A 69 9.06 -1.78 -2.03
C ALA A 69 7.55 -1.74 -2.30
N LEU A 70 7.02 -0.73 -2.99
CA LEU A 70 5.63 -0.62 -3.36
C LEU A 70 5.36 -1.31 -4.72
N MET A 71 4.17 -1.88 -4.84
CA MET A 71 3.57 -2.38 -6.06
C MET A 71 2.20 -1.74 -6.19
N VAL A 72 1.91 -1.22 -7.38
CA VAL A 72 0.61 -0.63 -7.70
C VAL A 72 0.12 -1.30 -8.97
N ASN A 73 -1.10 -1.83 -8.93
CA ASN A 73 -1.79 -2.32 -10.12
C ASN A 73 -3.11 -1.58 -10.31
N TRP A 74 -3.41 -1.22 -11.55
CA TRP A 74 -4.68 -0.67 -11.98
C TRP A 74 -5.34 -1.68 -12.91
N ASP A 75 -6.54 -2.16 -12.56
CA ASP A 75 -7.30 -3.16 -13.32
C ASP A 75 -6.48 -4.42 -13.69
N GLY A 76 -5.58 -4.81 -12.79
CA GLY A 76 -4.70 -5.97 -12.96
C GLY A 76 -3.38 -5.66 -13.67
N GLU A 77 -3.20 -4.47 -14.24
CA GLU A 77 -1.98 -4.04 -14.91
C GLU A 77 -1.05 -3.27 -13.97
N ALA A 78 0.25 -3.56 -14.02
CA ALA A 78 1.23 -2.88 -13.19
C ALA A 78 1.40 -1.41 -13.59
N VAL A 79 1.37 -0.51 -12.61
CA VAL A 79 1.61 0.92 -12.77
C VAL A 79 3.02 1.25 -12.28
N ILE A 80 3.79 1.94 -13.11
CA ILE A 80 5.11 2.45 -12.73
C ILE A 80 4.93 3.74 -11.94
N ILE A 81 5.44 3.77 -10.72
CA ILE A 81 5.50 4.97 -9.89
C ILE A 81 6.78 5.71 -10.24
N LEU A 82 6.65 6.90 -10.84
CA LEU A 82 7.77 7.77 -11.09
C LEU A 82 8.09 8.55 -9.81
N LEU A 83 9.33 8.45 -9.32
CA LEU A 83 9.83 9.38 -8.31
C LEU A 83 9.95 10.77 -8.96
N MET A 84 9.11 11.71 -8.56
CA MET A 84 9.37 13.11 -8.85
C MET A 84 10.47 13.59 -7.91
N GLU A 85 11.66 13.87 -8.45
CA GLU A 85 12.62 14.70 -7.72
C GLU A 85 11.99 16.09 -7.53
N THR A 86 11.73 16.46 -6.27
CA THR A 86 11.48 17.86 -5.92
C THR A 86 12.67 18.67 -6.41
N ARG A 87 12.46 19.54 -7.40
CA ARG A 87 13.45 20.53 -7.83
C ARG A 87 13.72 21.52 -6.68
N ASN A 88 14.64 21.16 -5.80
CA ASN A 88 15.23 22.08 -4.85
C ASN A 88 16.32 22.89 -5.55
N GLY A 89 16.01 24.16 -5.85
CA GLY A 89 17.01 25.22 -5.99
C GLY A 89 17.56 25.48 -7.40
N GLY A 90 16.99 26.48 -8.07
CA GLY A 90 17.59 27.13 -9.23
C GLY A 90 16.87 28.43 -9.56
N ARG A 91 17.55 29.57 -9.32
CA ARG A 91 17.09 30.96 -9.49
C ARG A 91 16.06 31.16 -10.62
N MET A 92 14.90 31.73 -10.26
CA MET A 92 14.14 32.58 -11.16
C MET A 92 15.03 33.75 -11.56
N ALA A 93 15.65 33.69 -12.73
CA ALA A 93 16.15 34.88 -13.39
C ALA A 93 14.93 35.74 -13.71
N LYS A 94 14.87 36.95 -13.13
CA LYS A 94 14.05 38.02 -13.68
C LYS A 94 14.48 38.19 -15.14
N THR A 95 13.57 37.96 -16.07
CA THR A 95 13.68 38.56 -17.39
C THR A 95 12.49 39.50 -17.52
N GLU A 96 12.83 40.79 -17.49
CA GLU A 96 11.97 41.87 -17.92
C GLU A 96 11.56 41.62 -19.39
N ARG A 97 10.26 41.68 -19.65
CA ARG A 97 9.62 42.49 -20.70
C ARG A 97 8.11 42.49 -20.48
#